data_AF-A0A1G3QX12-F1
#
_entry.id   AF-A0A1G3QX12-F1
#
_cell.length_a   1.000
_cell.length_b   1.000
_cell.length_c   1.000
_cell.angle_alpha   90.00
_cell.angle_beta   90.00
_cell.angle_gamma   90.00
#
_symmetry.space_group_name_H-M   'P 1'
#
loop_
_entity.id
_entity.type
_entity.pdbx_description
1 polymer ?
#
loop_
_entity_poly.entity_id
_entity_poly.type
_entity_poly.pdbx_seq_one_letter_code
_entity_poly.pdbx_strand_id
1 'polypeptide(L)'
;MKQLILATTKNFLYREELVRNGYSVTEYNLPVPESGMEEIESLESSRICIAEVSEEIVNSNSRLFDVLRKKGKILCLSGQISNTVKKFLLDHGISDLLQNPSADRLMPYVRIMSEKTLGRSGSMVILDDSDAAKEVLKNIITRFDYQPVFIASVEELFCSALNSGVRFVLVNLSARSLDLNGLVKKFYACQHSTTIPVLVYKDMREGLFVHELVSGLNRVTRFILSLDELFSFLVDVLFKKEMIPLLASLKKSSDFDHCSSYADETVSRIFFMNEKSIFNQANILTEKNFNEMMRLIRAMETTLLKVFGLRWLKIEADNKGISTAGKGE
;
A
#
# COMPACT_ATOMS: atom_id res chain seq x y z
N MET A 1 -22.82 -15.16 6.15
CA MET A 1 -22.99 -13.80 5.62
C MET A 1 -21.82 -12.95 6.10
N LYS A 2 -21.25 -12.03 5.30
CA LYS A 2 -20.11 -11.21 5.76
C LYS A 2 -20.63 -10.03 6.59
N GLN A 3 -20.25 -9.94 7.86
CA GLN A 3 -20.60 -8.80 8.71
C GLN A 3 -19.67 -7.62 8.45
N LEU A 4 -20.23 -6.41 8.45
CA LEU A 4 -19.53 -5.15 8.27
C LEU A 4 -20.12 -4.09 9.20
N ILE A 5 -19.25 -3.31 9.83
CA ILE A 5 -19.65 -2.18 10.66
C ILE A 5 -19.53 -0.92 9.80
N LEU A 6 -20.57 -0.08 9.79
CA LEU A 6 -20.61 1.20 9.07
C LEU A 6 -20.88 2.33 10.07
N ALA A 7 -19.87 3.17 10.34
CA ALA A 7 -19.94 4.29 11.25
C ALA A 7 -19.70 5.62 10.51
N THR A 8 -20.75 6.26 9.98
CA THR A 8 -20.64 7.50 9.21
C THR A 8 -21.76 8.49 9.56
N THR A 9 -21.62 9.75 9.14
CA THR A 9 -22.69 10.76 9.25
C THR A 9 -23.82 10.53 8.25
N LYS A 10 -23.56 9.77 7.16
CA LYS A 10 -24.50 9.55 6.04
C LYS A 10 -24.55 8.08 5.62
N ASN A 11 -24.91 7.21 6.56
CA ASN A 11 -24.96 5.75 6.34
C ASN A 11 -25.83 5.33 5.14
N PHE A 12 -26.94 6.05 4.93
CA PHE A 12 -27.87 5.79 3.82
C PHE A 12 -27.22 5.83 2.42
N LEU A 13 -26.12 6.58 2.23
CA LEU A 13 -25.42 6.67 0.95
C LEU A 13 -24.71 5.36 0.56
N TYR A 14 -24.26 4.58 1.54
CA TYR A 14 -23.41 3.41 1.32
C TYR A 14 -24.14 2.10 1.56
N ARG A 15 -25.13 2.11 2.45
CA ARG A 15 -25.85 0.93 2.92
C ARG A 15 -26.41 0.08 1.79
N GLU A 16 -27.17 0.68 0.87
CA GLU A 16 -27.86 -0.07 -0.18
C GLU A 16 -26.88 -0.82 -1.08
N GLU A 17 -25.75 -0.20 -1.39
CA GLU A 17 -24.71 -0.82 -2.20
C GLU A 17 -24.04 -1.99 -1.44
N LEU A 18 -23.72 -1.82 -0.15
CA LEU A 18 -23.15 -2.88 0.69
C LEU A 18 -24.08 -4.10 0.81
N VAL A 19 -25.38 -3.85 1.05
CA VAL A 19 -26.40 -4.90 1.18
C VAL A 19 -26.63 -5.61 -0.16
N ARG A 20 -26.71 -4.87 -1.28
CA ARG A 20 -26.80 -5.44 -2.64
C ARG A 20 -25.63 -6.38 -2.96
N ASN A 21 -24.47 -6.15 -2.36
CA ASN A 21 -23.28 -6.99 -2.49
C ASN A 21 -23.17 -8.10 -1.43
N GLY A 22 -24.23 -8.37 -0.66
CA GLY A 22 -24.34 -9.52 0.25
C GLY A 22 -23.72 -9.33 1.64
N TYR A 23 -23.45 -8.08 2.05
CA TYR A 23 -22.99 -7.77 3.41
C TYR A 23 -24.17 -7.58 4.36
N SER A 24 -24.00 -8.06 5.60
CA SER A 24 -24.86 -7.69 6.73
C SER A 24 -24.23 -6.46 7.38
N VAL A 25 -24.91 -5.32 7.35
CA VAL A 25 -24.38 -4.03 7.80
C VAL A 25 -24.97 -3.67 9.17
N THR A 26 -24.10 -3.42 10.15
CA THR A 26 -24.47 -2.80 11.43
C THR A 26 -24.06 -1.33 11.40
N GLU A 27 -25.02 -0.43 11.63
CA GLU A 27 -24.86 1.00 11.39
C GLU A 27 -24.76 1.80 12.69
N TYR A 28 -23.86 2.77 12.70
CA TYR A 28 -23.72 3.74 13.77
C TYR A 28 -23.63 5.14 13.16
N ASN A 29 -24.37 6.09 13.73
CA ASN A 29 -24.24 7.49 13.34
C ASN A 29 -23.10 8.13 14.13
N LEU A 30 -22.32 9.00 13.49
CA LEU A 30 -21.29 9.77 14.17
C LEU A 30 -21.86 11.07 14.78
N PRO A 31 -21.44 11.46 15.99
CA PRO A 31 -20.58 10.70 16.92
C PRO A 31 -21.31 9.49 17.52
N VAL A 32 -20.58 8.40 17.76
CA VAL A 32 -21.18 7.18 18.35
C VAL A 32 -21.35 7.39 19.86
N PRO A 33 -22.56 7.21 20.42
CA PRO A 33 -22.78 7.31 21.86
C PRO A 33 -22.15 6.12 22.61
N GLU A 34 -21.93 6.28 23.92
CA GLU A 34 -21.33 5.24 24.78
C GLU A 34 -22.03 3.88 24.69
N SER A 35 -23.36 3.85 24.66
CA SER A 35 -24.13 2.61 24.48
C SER A 35 -23.84 1.92 23.13
N GLY A 36 -23.59 2.69 22.07
CA GLY A 36 -23.18 2.17 20.77
C GLY A 36 -21.74 1.65 20.81
N MET A 37 -20.86 2.26 21.61
CA MET A 37 -19.48 1.79 21.79
C MET A 37 -19.45 0.43 22.50
N GLU A 38 -20.23 0.26 23.57
CA GLU A 38 -20.41 -1.02 24.27
C GLU A 38 -20.98 -2.10 23.34
N GLU A 39 -21.95 -1.73 22.49
CA GLU A 39 -22.50 -2.65 21.48
C GLU A 39 -21.41 -3.10 20.51
N ILE A 40 -20.63 -2.17 19.93
CA ILE A 40 -19.52 -2.51 19.01
C ILE A 40 -18.52 -3.43 19.71
N GLU A 41 -18.15 -3.14 20.96
CA GLU A 41 -17.25 -3.96 21.77
C GLU A 41 -17.80 -5.37 21.99
N SER A 42 -19.12 -5.55 22.04
CA SER A 42 -19.77 -6.87 22.17
C SER A 42 -19.91 -7.64 20.85
N LEU A 43 -19.85 -6.98 19.70
CA LEU A 43 -19.99 -7.63 18.38
C LEU A 43 -18.87 -8.64 18.13
N GLU A 44 -19.16 -9.69 17.36
CA GLU A 44 -18.13 -10.57 16.82
C GLU A 44 -17.16 -9.79 15.89
N SER A 45 -15.94 -10.31 15.72
CA SER A 45 -14.96 -9.70 14.82
C SER A 45 -15.50 -9.61 13.39
N SER A 46 -15.62 -8.38 12.88
CA SER A 46 -15.96 -8.12 11.49
C SER A 46 -14.72 -8.26 10.60
N ARG A 47 -14.90 -8.50 9.29
CA ARG A 47 -13.73 -8.48 8.40
C ARG A 47 -13.28 -7.06 8.07
N ILE A 48 -14.25 -6.15 7.96
CA ILE A 48 -14.05 -4.77 7.55
C ILE A 48 -14.95 -3.87 8.39
N CYS A 49 -14.39 -2.77 8.86
CA CYS A 49 -15.07 -1.65 9.50
C CYS A 49 -14.93 -0.43 8.59
N ILE A 50 -16.03 0.23 8.25
CA ILE A 50 -16.02 1.48 7.48
C ILE A 50 -16.36 2.61 8.44
N ALA A 51 -15.48 3.59 8.56
CA ALA A 51 -15.68 4.72 9.46
C ALA A 51 -15.38 6.05 8.76
N GLU A 52 -16.16 7.08 9.02
CA GLU A 52 -15.87 8.43 8.54
C GLU A 52 -14.93 9.17 9.50
N VAL A 53 -14.00 9.93 8.94
CA VAL A 53 -13.04 10.77 9.67
C VAL A 53 -13.01 12.17 9.06
N SER A 54 -13.10 13.19 9.93
CA SER A 54 -12.92 14.60 9.60
C SER A 54 -12.19 15.28 10.75
N GLU A 55 -11.59 16.44 10.49
CA GLU A 55 -10.82 17.18 11.50
C GLU A 55 -11.63 17.51 12.76
N GLU A 56 -12.93 17.77 12.59
CA GLU A 56 -13.87 18.10 13.66
C GLU A 56 -14.09 16.94 14.65
N ILE A 57 -13.91 15.68 14.21
CA ILE A 57 -14.25 14.48 14.98
C ILE A 57 -13.04 13.64 15.38
N VAL A 58 -11.81 14.03 14.99
CA VAL A 58 -10.58 13.29 15.29
C VAL A 58 -10.43 13.06 16.81
N ASN A 59 -10.58 14.11 17.60
CA ASN A 59 -10.35 14.04 19.05
C ASN A 59 -11.46 13.28 19.79
N SER A 60 -12.71 13.37 19.33
CA SER A 60 -13.86 12.70 19.95
C SER A 60 -13.97 11.22 19.58
N ASN A 61 -13.37 10.80 18.46
CA ASN A 61 -13.52 9.43 17.95
C ASN A 61 -12.32 8.50 18.22
N SER A 62 -11.27 8.93 18.93
CA SER A 62 -10.10 8.06 19.17
C SER A 62 -10.48 6.67 19.71
N ARG A 63 -11.36 6.62 20.72
CA ARG A 63 -11.86 5.35 21.27
C ARG A 63 -12.59 4.50 20.22
N LEU A 64 -13.35 5.11 19.31
CA LEU A 64 -14.05 4.39 18.25
C LEU A 64 -13.07 3.63 17.36
N PHE A 65 -11.99 4.30 16.92
CA PHE A 65 -10.99 3.67 16.07
C PHE A 65 -10.22 2.55 16.79
N ASP A 66 -9.94 2.71 18.08
CA ASP A 66 -9.35 1.65 18.90
C ASP A 66 -10.24 0.41 19.00
N VAL A 67 -11.55 0.60 19.19
CA VAL A 67 -12.53 -0.48 19.22
C VAL A 67 -12.65 -1.14 17.85
N LEU A 68 -12.82 -0.36 16.79
CA LEU A 68 -12.96 -0.88 15.41
C LEU A 68 -11.73 -1.67 14.96
N ARG A 69 -10.53 -1.29 15.42
CA ARG A 69 -9.28 -1.98 15.10
C ARG A 69 -9.25 -3.40 15.66
N LYS A 70 -9.88 -3.62 16.82
CA LYS A 70 -10.04 -4.97 17.41
C LYS A 70 -11.08 -5.81 16.67
N LYS A 71 -11.98 -5.17 15.90
CA LYS A 71 -13.03 -5.86 15.16
C LYS A 71 -12.57 -6.32 13.80
N GLY A 72 -11.88 -5.49 13.03
CA GLY A 72 -11.43 -5.83 11.67
C GLY A 72 -10.56 -4.77 11.01
N LYS A 73 -10.31 -4.93 9.70
CA LYS A 73 -9.59 -3.92 8.92
C LYS A 73 -10.43 -2.64 8.80
N ILE A 74 -9.84 -1.49 9.07
CA ILE A 74 -10.54 -0.20 9.00
C ILE A 74 -10.37 0.40 7.60
N LEU A 75 -11.47 0.75 6.95
CA LEU A 75 -11.53 1.63 5.79
C LEU A 75 -12.06 2.98 6.25
N CYS A 76 -11.23 4.01 6.18
CA CYS A 76 -11.67 5.36 6.49
C CYS A 76 -12.29 6.04 5.26
N LEU A 77 -13.28 6.89 5.51
CA LEU A 77 -13.89 7.77 4.53
C LEU A 77 -13.63 9.21 4.96
N SER A 78 -13.18 10.06 4.05
CA SER A 78 -12.99 11.48 4.36
C SER A 78 -13.22 12.38 3.16
N GLY A 79 -13.73 13.59 3.41
CA GLY A 79 -13.82 14.63 2.38
C GLY A 79 -12.47 15.31 2.10
N GLN A 80 -11.69 15.57 3.15
CA GLN A 80 -10.40 16.26 3.08
C GLN A 80 -9.39 15.68 4.07
N ILE A 81 -8.11 15.71 3.70
CA ILE A 81 -7.02 15.19 4.52
C ILE A 81 -6.15 16.35 4.96
N SER A 82 -6.33 16.78 6.21
CA SER A 82 -5.38 17.67 6.88
C SER A 82 -4.26 16.86 7.56
N ASN A 83 -3.17 17.53 7.92
CA ASN A 83 -2.06 16.91 8.65
C ASN A 83 -2.52 16.31 9.99
N THR A 84 -3.52 16.92 10.64
CA THR A 84 -4.16 16.43 11.87
C THR A 84 -4.79 15.05 11.64
N VAL A 85 -5.63 14.93 10.60
CA VAL A 85 -6.28 13.66 10.22
C VAL A 85 -5.24 12.62 9.83
N LYS A 86 -4.24 13.01 9.02
CA LYS A 86 -3.17 12.10 8.60
C LYS A 86 -2.42 11.52 9.79
N LYS A 87 -1.96 12.37 10.71
CA LYS A 87 -1.27 11.95 11.93
C LYS A 87 -2.15 11.02 12.76
N PHE A 88 -3.41 11.38 12.99
CA PHE A 88 -4.35 10.55 13.73
C PHE A 88 -4.49 9.15 13.15
N LEU A 89 -4.74 9.03 11.84
CA LEU A 89 -4.91 7.74 11.17
C LEU A 89 -3.67 6.87 11.30
N LEU A 90 -2.48 7.43 11.07
CA LEU A 90 -1.22 6.70 11.17
C LEU A 90 -0.90 6.28 12.61
N ASP A 91 -1.17 7.14 13.59
CA ASP A 91 -0.98 6.83 15.01
C ASP A 91 -1.91 5.69 15.47
N HIS A 92 -3.06 5.49 14.82
CA HIS A 92 -3.98 4.36 15.07
C HIS A 92 -3.73 3.14 14.15
N GLY A 93 -2.71 3.19 13.30
CA GLY A 93 -2.34 2.09 12.41
C GLY A 93 -3.22 1.95 11.16
N ILE A 94 -3.87 3.03 10.73
CA ILE A 94 -4.83 3.04 9.62
C ILE A 94 -4.16 3.58 8.35
N SER A 95 -4.15 2.74 7.31
CA SER A 95 -3.57 3.08 6.00
C SER A 95 -4.62 3.27 4.90
N ASP A 96 -5.81 2.69 5.06
CA ASP A 96 -6.85 2.64 4.04
C ASP A 96 -7.83 3.81 4.20
N LEU A 97 -7.85 4.71 3.20
CA LEU A 97 -8.69 5.91 3.23
C LEU A 97 -9.21 6.26 1.82
N LEU A 98 -10.52 6.42 1.68
CA LEU A 98 -11.14 6.94 0.46
C LEU A 98 -11.45 8.43 0.62
N GLN A 99 -10.82 9.24 -0.22
CA GLN A 99 -11.12 10.67 -0.36
C GLN A 99 -12.33 10.88 -1.25
N ASN A 100 -13.23 11.79 -0.86
CA ASN A 100 -14.46 12.11 -1.59
C ASN A 100 -15.21 10.84 -2.01
N PRO A 101 -15.59 9.99 -1.03
CA PRO A 101 -16.16 8.68 -1.30
C PRO A 101 -17.46 8.80 -2.10
N SER A 102 -17.61 7.94 -3.10
CA SER A 102 -18.88 7.66 -3.77
C SER A 102 -19.25 6.19 -3.55
N ALA A 103 -20.55 5.89 -3.53
CA ALA A 103 -21.04 4.52 -3.38
C ALA A 103 -20.42 3.58 -4.44
N ASP A 104 -20.33 4.05 -5.69
CA ASP A 104 -19.77 3.28 -6.81
C ASP A 104 -18.31 2.89 -6.63
N ARG A 105 -17.51 3.70 -5.92
CA ARG A 105 -16.09 3.45 -5.68
C ARG A 105 -15.83 2.64 -4.43
N LEU A 106 -16.79 2.60 -3.51
CA LEU A 106 -16.66 1.90 -2.23
C LEU A 106 -16.52 0.39 -2.43
N MET A 107 -17.44 -0.22 -3.18
CA MET A 107 -17.49 -1.67 -3.29
C MET A 107 -16.31 -2.32 -4.01
N PRO A 108 -15.84 -1.79 -5.16
CA PRO A 108 -14.61 -2.28 -5.77
C PRO A 108 -13.45 -2.32 -4.77
N TYR A 109 -13.34 -1.29 -3.91
CA TYR A 109 -12.29 -1.21 -2.91
C TYR A 109 -12.48 -2.20 -1.75
N VAL A 110 -13.70 -2.31 -1.21
CA VAL A 110 -14.06 -3.26 -0.14
C VAL A 110 -13.78 -4.71 -0.57
N ARG A 111 -13.98 -5.03 -1.85
CA ARG A 111 -13.64 -6.35 -2.41
C ARG A 111 -12.14 -6.61 -2.33
N ILE A 112 -11.31 -5.67 -2.80
CA ILE A 112 -9.84 -5.77 -2.71
C ILE A 112 -9.38 -5.93 -1.25
N MET A 113 -9.95 -5.17 -0.31
CA MET A 113 -9.61 -5.29 1.12
C MET A 113 -9.97 -6.66 1.72
N SER A 114 -11.02 -7.29 1.18
CA SER A 114 -11.54 -8.59 1.62
C SER A 114 -10.75 -9.79 1.06
N GLU A 115 -9.89 -9.57 0.07
CA GLU A 115 -9.08 -10.63 -0.53
C GLU A 115 -8.06 -11.18 0.47
N LYS A 116 -7.89 -12.51 0.44
CA LYS A 116 -6.87 -13.17 1.24
C LYS A 116 -5.55 -13.11 0.50
N THR A 117 -4.55 -12.51 1.12
CA THR A 117 -3.16 -12.56 0.68
C THR A 117 -2.63 -13.99 0.80
N LEU A 118 -1.95 -14.46 -0.23
CA LEU A 118 -1.34 -15.79 -0.28
C LEU A 118 0.19 -15.71 -0.20
N GLY A 119 0.77 -14.51 -0.29
CA GLY A 119 2.21 -14.30 -0.14
C GLY A 119 3.01 -14.80 -1.35
N ARG A 120 2.39 -14.87 -2.52
CA ARG A 120 3.02 -15.46 -3.73
C ARG A 120 4.16 -14.61 -4.26
N SER A 121 4.18 -13.33 -3.93
CA SER A 121 5.26 -12.40 -4.31
C SER A 121 6.53 -12.57 -3.47
N GLY A 122 6.46 -13.37 -2.39
CA GLY A 122 7.54 -13.58 -1.41
C GLY A 122 7.26 -12.86 -0.10
N SER A 123 8.27 -12.78 0.77
CA SER A 123 8.15 -12.18 2.10
C SER A 123 8.96 -10.91 2.27
N MET A 124 8.49 -10.06 3.19
CA MET A 124 9.20 -8.87 3.66
C MET A 124 9.40 -8.98 5.17
N VAL A 125 10.65 -8.99 5.61
CA VAL A 125 10.99 -9.13 7.03
C VAL A 125 11.09 -7.75 7.67
N ILE A 126 10.48 -7.58 8.83
CA ILE A 126 10.29 -6.28 9.47
C ILE A 126 10.70 -6.37 10.94
N LEU A 127 11.69 -5.58 11.34
CA LEU A 127 12.02 -5.32 12.74
C LEU A 127 11.47 -3.94 13.10
N ASP A 128 10.39 -3.92 13.89
CA ASP A 128 9.75 -2.73 14.43
C ASP A 128 9.08 -3.11 15.75
N ASP A 129 8.87 -2.14 16.64
CA ASP A 129 8.15 -2.31 17.91
C ASP A 129 6.81 -1.53 17.93
N SER A 130 6.60 -0.61 16.99
CA SER A 130 5.37 0.19 16.94
C SER A 130 4.20 -0.61 16.35
N ASP A 131 3.20 -0.92 17.17
CA ASP A 131 1.99 -1.64 16.73
C ASP A 131 1.24 -0.90 15.61
N ALA A 132 1.22 0.43 15.67
CA ALA A 132 0.57 1.26 14.65
C ALA A 132 1.32 1.15 13.31
N ALA A 133 2.65 1.31 13.33
CA ALA A 133 3.47 1.19 12.13
C ALA A 133 3.41 -0.23 11.55
N LYS A 134 3.45 -1.26 12.40
CA LYS A 134 3.28 -2.67 11.99
C LYS A 134 1.99 -2.89 11.23
N GLU A 135 0.86 -2.38 11.71
CA GLU A 135 -0.42 -2.55 11.01
C GLU A 135 -0.45 -1.80 9.67
N VAL A 136 0.09 -0.59 9.59
CA VAL A 136 0.21 0.14 8.31
C VAL A 136 1.09 -0.64 7.33
N LEU A 137 2.28 -1.08 7.75
CA LEU A 137 3.19 -1.86 6.93
C LEU A 137 2.55 -3.16 6.46
N LYS A 138 1.90 -3.90 7.35
CA LYS A 138 1.17 -5.13 7.05
C LYS A 138 0.09 -4.87 6.00
N ASN A 139 -0.72 -3.82 6.15
CA ASN A 139 -1.78 -3.50 5.21
C ASN A 139 -1.24 -3.13 3.83
N ILE A 140 -0.19 -2.31 3.75
CA ILE A 140 0.48 -1.97 2.48
C ILE A 140 1.07 -3.22 1.83
N ILE A 141 1.88 -4.00 2.55
CA ILE A 141 2.62 -5.14 2.00
C ILE A 141 1.67 -6.26 1.53
N THR A 142 0.67 -6.59 2.35
CA THR A 142 -0.31 -7.64 2.02
C THR A 142 -1.19 -7.27 0.83
N ARG A 143 -1.42 -5.96 0.59
CA ARG A 143 -2.18 -5.47 -0.58
C ARG A 143 -1.52 -5.85 -1.91
N PHE A 144 -0.20 -6.00 -1.93
CA PHE A 144 0.59 -6.37 -3.11
C PHE A 144 1.03 -7.85 -3.10
N ASP A 145 0.28 -8.69 -2.37
CA ASP A 145 0.47 -10.15 -2.25
C ASP A 145 1.84 -10.59 -1.72
N TYR A 146 2.49 -9.75 -0.93
CA TYR A 146 3.68 -10.10 -0.15
C TYR A 146 3.28 -10.51 1.28
N GLN A 147 4.06 -11.40 1.88
CA GLN A 147 3.89 -11.80 3.28
C GLN A 147 4.76 -10.95 4.20
N PRO A 148 4.18 -10.10 5.09
CA PRO A 148 4.94 -9.44 6.13
C PRO A 148 5.33 -10.44 7.23
N VAL A 149 6.60 -10.44 7.62
CA VAL A 149 7.15 -11.27 8.70
C VAL A 149 7.75 -10.34 9.74
N PHE A 150 7.05 -10.14 10.85
CA PHE A 150 7.53 -9.33 11.97
C PHE A 150 8.43 -10.17 12.86
N ILE A 151 9.63 -9.68 13.12
CA ILE A 151 10.64 -10.33 13.96
C ILE A 151 10.94 -9.47 15.18
N ALA A 152 11.42 -10.09 16.25
CA ALA A 152 11.70 -9.41 17.51
C ALA A 152 13.17 -9.03 17.68
N SER A 153 14.10 -9.60 16.90
CA SER A 153 15.55 -9.40 17.09
C SER A 153 16.35 -9.46 15.80
N VAL A 154 17.59 -8.93 15.85
CA VAL A 154 18.56 -9.05 14.75
C VAL A 154 18.96 -10.51 14.54
N GLU A 155 19.01 -11.31 15.58
CA GLU A 155 19.25 -12.76 15.50
C GLU A 155 18.18 -13.45 14.63
N GLU A 156 16.91 -13.18 14.91
CA GLU A 156 15.79 -13.69 14.12
C GLU A 156 15.83 -13.18 12.67
N LEU A 157 16.30 -11.96 12.43
CA LEU A 157 16.48 -11.42 11.08
C LEU A 157 17.38 -12.33 10.26
N PHE A 158 18.57 -12.66 10.75
CA PHE A 158 19.51 -13.47 9.98
C PHE A 158 19.08 -14.93 9.90
N CYS A 159 18.43 -15.49 10.93
CA CYS A 159 17.82 -16.82 10.83
C CYS A 159 16.72 -16.86 9.76
N SER A 160 15.90 -15.81 9.66
CA SER A 160 14.77 -15.74 8.73
C SER A 160 15.16 -15.31 7.32
N ALA A 161 16.14 -14.40 7.18
CA ALA A 161 16.65 -13.89 5.91
C ALA A 161 17.42 -14.95 5.10
N LEU A 162 17.82 -16.04 5.75
CA LEU A 162 18.41 -17.22 5.11
C LEU A 162 17.36 -18.11 4.43
N ASN A 163 16.07 -17.88 4.63
CA ASN A 163 15.02 -18.64 3.95
C ASN A 163 14.84 -18.18 2.50
N SER A 164 14.66 -19.13 1.58
CA SER A 164 14.32 -18.84 0.18
C SER A 164 12.98 -18.08 0.11
N GLY A 165 12.97 -16.86 -0.44
CA GLY A 165 11.74 -16.11 -0.72
C GLY A 165 11.64 -14.72 -0.08
N VAL A 166 12.57 -14.35 0.82
CA VAL A 166 12.66 -12.97 1.32
C VAL A 166 13.06 -12.02 0.18
N ARG A 167 12.30 -10.95 0.00
CA ARG A 167 12.49 -9.96 -1.07
C ARG A 167 12.96 -8.60 -0.57
N PHE A 168 12.73 -8.30 0.71
CA PHE A 168 13.03 -7.00 1.29
C PHE A 168 13.12 -7.10 2.82
N VAL A 169 13.96 -6.26 3.43
CA VAL A 169 14.07 -6.12 4.88
C VAL A 169 13.85 -4.66 5.28
N LEU A 170 13.01 -4.45 6.29
CA LEU A 170 12.73 -3.16 6.90
C LEU A 170 13.19 -3.17 8.36
N VAL A 171 14.01 -2.19 8.76
CA VAL A 171 14.51 -2.09 10.15
C VAL A 171 14.25 -0.70 10.70
N ASN A 172 13.47 -0.62 11.78
CA ASN A 172 13.29 0.60 12.57
C ASN A 172 14.50 0.80 13.49
N LEU A 173 15.22 1.92 13.36
CA LEU A 173 16.33 2.28 14.24
C LEU A 173 15.91 2.56 15.68
N SER A 174 14.64 2.89 15.90
CA SER A 174 14.10 3.14 17.22
C SER A 174 13.59 1.86 17.91
N ALA A 175 13.66 0.70 17.25
CA ALA A 175 13.29 -0.57 17.87
C ALA A 175 14.20 -0.86 19.08
N ARG A 176 13.61 -1.17 20.22
CA ARG A 176 14.31 -1.37 21.51
C ARG A 176 15.25 -2.57 21.47
N SER A 177 14.93 -3.57 20.65
CA SER A 177 15.71 -4.79 20.49
C SER A 177 16.79 -4.70 19.41
N LEU A 178 16.98 -3.54 18.77
CA LEU A 178 17.96 -3.39 17.71
C LEU A 178 19.39 -3.34 18.27
N ASP A 179 20.18 -4.39 18.04
CA ASP A 179 21.64 -4.32 18.08
C ASP A 179 22.18 -3.88 16.72
N LEU A 180 22.40 -2.57 16.57
CA LEU A 180 22.91 -1.98 15.33
C LEU A 180 24.31 -2.51 14.97
N ASN A 181 25.19 -2.69 15.96
CA ASN A 181 26.54 -3.18 15.72
C ASN A 181 26.52 -4.65 15.30
N GLY A 182 25.66 -5.46 15.93
CA GLY A 182 25.39 -6.83 15.55
C GLY A 182 24.83 -6.94 14.14
N LEU A 183 23.89 -6.06 13.77
CA LEU A 183 23.30 -6.00 12.43
C LEU A 183 24.38 -5.75 11.36
N VAL A 184 25.20 -4.70 11.53
CA VAL A 184 26.26 -4.35 10.58
C VAL A 184 27.28 -5.47 10.44
N LYS A 185 27.76 -6.03 11.57
CA LYS A 185 28.74 -7.14 11.56
C LYS A 185 28.20 -8.39 10.85
N LYS A 186 26.98 -8.82 11.17
CA LYS A 186 26.36 -10.00 10.58
C LYS A 186 26.06 -9.82 9.09
N PHE A 187 25.71 -8.61 8.66
CA PHE A 187 25.45 -8.31 7.25
C PHE A 187 26.72 -8.45 6.39
N TYR A 188 27.87 -7.98 6.88
CA TYR A 188 29.15 -8.19 6.18
C TYR A 188 29.65 -9.64 6.23
N ALA A 189 29.30 -10.38 7.30
CA ALA A 189 29.71 -11.78 7.45
C ALA A 189 28.89 -12.76 6.60
N CYS A 190 27.67 -12.40 6.20
CA CYS A 190 26.76 -13.30 5.47
C CYS A 190 26.70 -12.94 3.98
N GLN A 191 27.36 -13.73 3.12
CA GLN A 191 27.37 -13.49 1.67
C GLN A 191 25.98 -13.57 1.03
N HIS A 192 25.04 -14.33 1.61
CA HIS A 192 23.67 -14.41 1.09
C HIS A 192 22.84 -13.16 1.40
N SER A 193 23.08 -12.47 2.53
CA SER A 193 22.29 -11.30 2.91
C SER A 193 22.58 -10.07 2.05
N THR A 194 23.72 -10.01 1.35
CA THR A 194 24.06 -8.89 0.45
C THR A 194 23.16 -8.79 -0.78
N THR A 195 22.43 -9.86 -1.12
CA THR A 195 21.52 -9.89 -2.27
C THR A 195 20.11 -9.38 -1.94
N ILE A 196 19.77 -9.32 -0.65
CA ILE A 196 18.45 -8.86 -0.20
C ILE A 196 18.55 -7.38 0.14
N PRO A 197 17.75 -6.51 -0.49
CA PRO A 197 17.73 -5.11 -0.15
C PRO A 197 17.24 -4.92 1.29
N VAL A 198 18.07 -4.24 2.08
CA VAL A 198 17.71 -3.73 3.40
C VAL A 198 17.37 -2.26 3.25
N LEU A 199 16.39 -1.80 4.02
CA LEU A 199 16.07 -0.39 4.20
C LEU A 199 15.89 -0.13 5.69
N VAL A 200 16.59 0.88 6.15
CA VAL A 200 16.51 1.33 7.52
C VAL A 200 15.65 2.58 7.59
N TYR A 201 14.85 2.73 8.64
CA TYR A 201 14.08 3.94 8.88
C TYR A 201 14.10 4.35 10.34
N LYS A 202 13.87 5.64 10.61
CA LYS A 202 13.73 6.20 11.95
C LYS A 202 12.72 7.33 11.90
N ASP A 203 11.91 7.50 12.95
CA ASP A 203 11.07 8.68 13.08
C ASP A 203 11.84 9.81 13.79
N MET A 204 12.11 10.90 13.06
CA MET A 204 12.81 12.06 13.60
C MET A 204 12.12 12.75 14.77
N ARG A 205 10.81 12.51 14.98
CA ARG A 205 10.07 13.04 16.15
C ARG A 205 10.63 12.51 17.47
N GLU A 206 11.34 11.39 17.44
CA GLU A 206 11.96 10.75 18.61
C GLU A 206 13.40 11.22 18.86
N GLY A 207 13.93 12.12 18.01
CA GLY A 207 15.30 12.61 18.06
C GLY A 207 16.29 11.73 17.27
N LEU A 208 17.41 12.33 16.84
CA LEU A 208 18.43 11.65 16.04
C LEU A 208 19.73 11.57 16.83
N PHE A 209 20.17 10.35 17.15
CA PHE A 209 21.50 10.12 17.67
C PHE A 209 22.45 9.96 16.48
N VAL A 210 23.20 11.01 16.17
CA VAL A 210 24.14 11.07 15.02
C VAL A 210 25.11 9.88 15.00
N HIS A 211 25.46 9.34 16.17
CA HIS A 211 26.34 8.17 16.30
C HIS A 211 25.73 6.85 15.76
N GLU A 212 24.40 6.73 15.69
CA GLU A 212 23.70 5.57 15.10
C GLU A 212 23.82 5.54 13.57
N LEU A 213 23.83 6.70 12.90
CA LEU A 213 23.88 6.77 11.43
C LEU A 213 25.31 6.70 10.88
N VAL A 214 26.31 7.11 11.67
CA VAL A 214 27.72 7.22 11.26
C VAL A 214 28.50 5.91 11.41
N SER A 215 27.95 4.89 12.09
CA SER A 215 28.60 3.61 12.42
C SER A 215 28.72 2.59 11.25
N GLY A 216 28.81 3.07 10.01
CA GLY A 216 28.98 2.22 8.81
C GLY A 216 27.68 1.74 8.17
N LEU A 217 26.51 2.05 8.74
CA LEU A 217 25.21 1.71 8.19
C LEU A 217 24.95 2.32 6.80
N ASN A 218 25.44 3.54 6.56
CA ASN A 218 25.35 4.21 5.26
C ASN A 218 26.06 3.47 4.12
N ARG A 219 27.01 2.56 4.44
CA ARG A 219 27.66 1.69 3.45
C ARG A 219 26.84 0.43 3.16
N VAL A 220 25.91 0.09 4.05
CA VAL A 220 25.10 -1.14 4.02
C VAL A 220 23.74 -0.89 3.36
N THR A 221 23.13 0.27 3.61
CA THR A 221 21.75 0.53 3.22
C THR A 221 21.46 2.02 3.07
N ARG A 222 20.40 2.33 2.32
CA ARG A 222 19.76 3.65 2.37
C ARG A 222 18.96 3.78 3.67
N PHE A 223 18.71 5.02 4.09
CA PHE A 223 17.92 5.34 5.27
C PHE A 223 16.76 6.27 4.91
N ILE A 224 15.66 6.14 5.64
CA ILE A 224 14.49 7.02 5.58
C ILE A 224 14.29 7.64 6.96
N LEU A 225 14.02 8.94 7.03
CA LEU A 225 13.98 9.70 8.28
C LEU A 225 12.55 10.03 8.74
N SER A 226 11.54 9.45 8.11
CA SER A 226 10.16 9.53 8.57
C SER A 226 9.33 8.32 8.15
N LEU A 227 8.32 7.98 8.96
CA LEU A 227 7.34 6.95 8.59
C LEU A 227 6.55 7.34 7.34
N ASP A 228 6.25 8.63 7.16
CA ASP A 228 5.56 9.15 5.98
C ASP A 228 6.33 8.85 4.69
N GLU A 229 7.65 9.08 4.68
CA GLU A 229 8.50 8.77 3.53
C GLU A 229 8.56 7.25 3.28
N LEU A 230 8.63 6.45 4.34
CA LEU A 230 8.64 4.99 4.23
C LEU A 230 7.37 4.47 3.58
N PHE A 231 6.21 4.92 4.06
CA PHE A 231 4.92 4.50 3.52
C PHE A 231 4.76 4.98 2.07
N SER A 232 5.12 6.24 1.78
CA SER A 232 5.12 6.78 0.41
C SER A 232 6.00 5.97 -0.55
N PHE A 233 7.20 5.60 -0.10
CA PHE A 233 8.16 4.77 -0.84
C PHE A 233 7.61 3.37 -1.10
N LEU A 234 7.11 2.68 -0.07
CA LEU A 234 6.58 1.32 -0.22
C LEU A 234 5.39 1.28 -1.17
N VAL A 235 4.44 2.21 -1.03
CA VAL A 235 3.32 2.33 -1.96
C VAL A 235 3.81 2.59 -3.39
N ASP A 236 4.87 3.38 -3.58
CA ASP A 236 5.47 3.62 -4.89
C ASP A 236 6.04 2.37 -5.54
N VAL A 237 6.96 1.73 -4.83
CA VAL A 237 7.79 0.66 -5.37
C VAL A 237 6.94 -0.56 -5.63
N LEU A 238 6.02 -0.90 -4.72
CA LEU A 238 5.13 -2.04 -4.88
C LEU A 238 4.13 -1.82 -6.03
N PHE A 239 3.55 -0.62 -6.13
CA PHE A 239 2.67 -0.29 -7.25
C PHE A 239 3.40 -0.36 -8.58
N LYS A 240 4.60 0.24 -8.69
CA LYS A 240 5.41 0.17 -9.92
C LYS A 240 5.81 -1.27 -10.25
N LYS A 241 6.13 -2.08 -9.25
CA LYS A 241 6.53 -3.48 -9.43
C LYS A 241 5.40 -4.33 -10.02
N GLU A 242 4.14 -4.05 -9.69
CA GLU A 242 2.97 -4.70 -10.32
C GLU A 242 2.58 -4.05 -11.66
N MET A 243 2.51 -2.72 -11.74
CA MET A 243 1.95 -1.99 -12.89
C MET A 243 2.86 -1.99 -14.13
N ILE A 244 4.16 -1.74 -13.96
CA ILE A 244 5.09 -1.57 -15.09
C ILE A 244 5.21 -2.84 -15.96
N PRO A 245 5.30 -4.07 -15.39
CA PRO A 245 5.28 -5.28 -16.19
C PRO A 245 3.99 -5.50 -16.98
N LEU A 246 2.84 -5.07 -16.45
CA LEU A 246 1.56 -5.16 -17.16
C LEU A 246 1.53 -4.21 -18.36
N LEU A 247 2.02 -2.98 -18.19
CA LEU A 247 2.18 -2.00 -19.28
C LEU A 247 3.13 -2.52 -20.37
N ALA A 248 4.27 -3.09 -19.99
CA ALA A 248 5.21 -3.68 -20.94
C ALA A 248 4.58 -4.87 -21.71
N SER A 249 3.79 -5.69 -21.03
CA SER A 249 3.07 -6.81 -21.65
C SER A 249 1.95 -6.35 -22.58
N LEU A 250 1.25 -5.27 -22.23
CA LEU A 250 0.21 -4.67 -23.06
C LEU A 250 0.83 -4.10 -24.34
N LYS A 251 1.92 -3.33 -24.21
CA LYS A 251 2.70 -2.79 -25.33
C LYS A 251 3.11 -3.90 -26.32
N LYS A 252 3.56 -5.04 -25.80
CA LYS A 252 3.93 -6.20 -26.60
C LYS A 252 2.72 -6.86 -27.27
N SER A 253 1.60 -6.99 -26.57
CA SER A 253 0.40 -7.68 -27.07
C SER A 253 -0.34 -6.87 -28.13
N SER A 254 -0.26 -5.54 -28.06
CA SER A 254 -0.81 -4.62 -29.05
C SER A 254 0.13 -4.34 -30.22
N ASP A 255 1.29 -5.00 -30.28
CA ASP A 255 2.36 -4.74 -31.24
C ASP A 255 2.69 -3.24 -31.42
N PHE A 256 2.74 -2.53 -30.29
CA PHE A 256 2.77 -1.06 -30.30
C PHE A 256 3.95 -0.48 -31.08
N ASP A 257 5.12 -1.14 -31.07
CA ASP A 257 6.30 -0.62 -31.76
C ASP A 257 6.08 -0.54 -33.27
N HIS A 258 5.42 -1.55 -33.87
CA HIS A 258 5.04 -1.55 -35.29
C HIS A 258 3.83 -0.64 -35.58
N CYS A 259 2.96 -0.44 -34.60
CA CYS A 259 1.80 0.45 -34.70
C CYS A 259 2.05 1.88 -34.20
N SER A 260 3.29 2.25 -33.85
CA SER A 260 3.58 3.52 -33.16
C SER A 260 3.16 4.76 -33.96
N SER A 261 3.24 4.71 -35.28
CA SER A 261 2.76 5.78 -36.17
C SER A 261 1.26 6.07 -36.01
N TYR A 262 0.45 5.10 -35.59
CA TYR A 262 -0.99 5.29 -35.34
C TYR A 262 -1.29 6.17 -34.11
N ALA A 263 -0.30 6.46 -33.26
CA ALA A 263 -0.46 7.34 -32.11
C ALA A 263 -0.38 8.82 -32.47
N ASP A 264 0.50 9.18 -33.41
CA ASP A 264 0.87 10.57 -33.69
C ASP A 264 0.41 11.06 -35.08
N GLU A 265 0.17 10.14 -36.02
CA GLU A 265 -0.16 10.48 -37.40
C GLU A 265 -1.68 10.48 -37.66
N THR A 266 -2.09 11.25 -38.67
CA THR A 266 -3.48 11.20 -39.15
C THR A 266 -3.75 9.91 -39.92
N VAL A 267 -5.01 9.46 -39.92
CA VAL A 267 -5.46 8.27 -40.69
C VAL A 267 -5.05 8.35 -42.16
N SER A 268 -5.17 9.53 -42.79
CA SER A 268 -4.75 9.74 -44.19
C SER A 268 -3.26 9.49 -44.39
N ARG A 269 -2.41 10.02 -43.49
CA ARG A 269 -0.96 9.83 -43.57
C ARG A 269 -0.57 8.38 -43.33
N ILE A 270 -1.21 7.71 -42.38
CA ILE A 270 -1.04 6.28 -42.10
C ILE A 270 -1.39 5.43 -43.33
N PHE A 271 -2.50 5.73 -44.01
CA PHE A 271 -2.92 5.03 -45.22
C PHE A 271 -1.84 5.12 -46.32
N PHE A 272 -1.35 6.33 -46.61
CA PHE A 272 -0.32 6.52 -47.63
C PHE A 272 1.04 5.95 -47.22
N MET A 273 1.41 6.00 -45.94
CA MET A 273 2.65 5.37 -45.43
C MET A 273 2.64 3.86 -45.57
N ASN A 274 1.45 3.25 -45.47
CA ASN A 274 1.28 1.79 -45.51
C ASN A 274 0.71 1.29 -46.85
N GLU A 275 0.61 2.14 -47.89
CA GLU A 275 -0.09 1.82 -49.14
C GLU A 275 0.35 0.50 -49.78
N LYS A 276 1.65 0.17 -49.67
CA LYS A 276 2.24 -1.06 -50.21
C LYS A 276 2.08 -2.29 -49.30
N SER A 277 1.63 -2.12 -48.06
CA SER A 277 1.57 -3.16 -47.03
C SER A 277 0.21 -3.26 -46.33
N ILE A 278 -0.82 -2.53 -46.78
CA ILE A 278 -2.17 -2.46 -46.15
C ILE A 278 -2.72 -3.85 -45.80
N PHE A 279 -2.58 -4.83 -46.70
CA PHE A 279 -3.11 -6.18 -46.51
C PHE A 279 -2.13 -7.17 -45.87
N ASN A 280 -0.88 -6.76 -45.64
CA ASN A 280 0.18 -7.59 -45.09
C ASN A 280 0.56 -7.20 -43.65
N GLN A 281 -0.22 -6.33 -43.00
CA GLN A 281 0.02 -5.95 -41.61
C GLN A 281 -0.35 -7.09 -40.65
N ALA A 282 0.38 -7.18 -39.54
CA ALA A 282 0.07 -8.14 -38.48
C ALA A 282 -1.33 -7.86 -37.92
N ASN A 283 -2.17 -8.89 -37.85
CA ASN A 283 -3.50 -8.76 -37.25
C ASN A 283 -3.39 -8.70 -35.72
N ILE A 284 -3.46 -7.50 -35.18
CA ILE A 284 -3.53 -7.24 -33.73
C ILE A 284 -4.86 -7.71 -33.09
N LEU A 285 -5.92 -7.88 -33.87
CA LEU A 285 -7.25 -8.33 -33.42
C LEU A 285 -7.44 -9.85 -33.51
N THR A 286 -6.36 -10.63 -33.47
CA THR A 286 -6.50 -12.08 -33.25
C THR A 286 -7.16 -12.32 -31.90
N GLU A 287 -7.99 -13.37 -31.80
CA GLU A 287 -8.68 -13.73 -30.55
C GLU A 287 -7.71 -13.85 -29.37
N LYS A 288 -6.54 -14.44 -29.61
CA LYS A 288 -5.46 -14.55 -28.62
C LYS A 288 -4.99 -13.19 -28.11
N ASN A 289 -4.63 -12.27 -29.00
CA ASN A 289 -4.14 -10.94 -28.60
C ASN A 289 -5.23 -10.11 -27.93
N PHE A 290 -6.45 -10.16 -28.46
CA PHE A 290 -7.60 -9.44 -27.89
C PHE A 290 -7.91 -9.90 -26.46
N ASN A 291 -7.99 -11.22 -26.23
CA ASN A 291 -8.24 -11.77 -24.90
C ASN A 291 -7.10 -11.45 -23.92
N GLU A 292 -5.85 -11.48 -24.38
CA GLU A 292 -4.70 -11.11 -23.56
C GLU A 292 -4.71 -9.62 -23.18
N MET A 293 -5.01 -8.71 -24.13
CA MET A 293 -5.18 -7.28 -23.84
C MET A 293 -6.29 -7.04 -22.82
N MET A 294 -7.45 -7.70 -22.97
CA MET A 294 -8.55 -7.60 -21.99
C MET A 294 -8.15 -8.10 -20.60
N ARG A 295 -7.39 -9.20 -20.52
CA ARG A 295 -6.86 -9.73 -19.25
C ARG A 295 -5.89 -8.74 -18.59
N LEU A 296 -5.01 -8.13 -19.37
CA LEU A 296 -4.04 -7.14 -18.89
C LEU A 296 -4.72 -5.86 -18.40
N ILE A 297 -5.73 -5.35 -19.13
CA ILE A 297 -6.51 -4.18 -18.73
C ILE A 297 -7.18 -4.43 -17.36
N ARG A 298 -7.85 -5.58 -17.18
CA ARG A 298 -8.47 -5.94 -15.90
C ARG A 298 -7.45 -6.04 -14.76
N ALA A 299 -6.27 -6.59 -15.03
CA ALA A 299 -5.19 -6.65 -14.04
C ALA A 299 -4.69 -5.25 -13.67
N MET A 300 -4.54 -4.35 -14.65
CA MET A 300 -4.17 -2.94 -14.41
C MET A 300 -5.24 -2.20 -13.60
N GLU A 301 -6.52 -2.38 -13.91
CA GLU A 301 -7.64 -1.84 -13.11
C GLU A 301 -7.58 -2.32 -11.66
N THR A 302 -7.31 -3.61 -11.45
CA THR A 302 -7.14 -4.20 -10.11
C THR A 302 -5.96 -3.55 -9.37
N THR A 303 -4.81 -3.37 -10.04
CA THR A 303 -3.63 -2.72 -9.45
C THR A 303 -3.89 -1.22 -9.15
N LEU A 304 -4.68 -0.52 -9.97
CA LEU A 304 -5.12 0.86 -9.68
C LEU A 304 -6.05 0.91 -8.47
N LEU A 305 -6.97 -0.03 -8.33
CA LEU A 305 -7.86 -0.14 -7.18
C LEU A 305 -7.08 -0.44 -5.89
N LYS A 306 -6.06 -1.30 -5.94
CA LYS A 306 -5.21 -1.61 -4.78
C LYS A 306 -4.59 -0.37 -4.15
N VAL A 307 -4.09 0.56 -4.98
CA VAL A 307 -3.44 1.78 -4.51
C VAL A 307 -4.43 2.90 -4.18
N PHE A 308 -5.68 2.83 -4.68
CA PHE A 308 -6.63 3.94 -4.61
C PHE A 308 -6.79 4.54 -3.20
N GLY A 309 -6.98 3.71 -2.18
CA GLY A 309 -7.08 4.16 -0.78
C GLY A 309 -5.75 4.26 -0.02
N LEU A 310 -4.61 4.01 -0.68
CA LEU A 310 -3.27 4.24 -0.15
C LEU A 310 -2.62 5.52 -0.71
N ARG A 311 -3.24 6.14 -1.73
CA ARG A 311 -2.69 7.32 -2.44
C ARG A 311 -2.38 8.49 -1.51
N TRP A 312 -3.18 8.69 -0.47
CA TRP A 312 -2.98 9.78 0.48
C TRP A 312 -1.71 9.66 1.33
N LEU A 313 -1.10 8.47 1.38
CA LEU A 313 0.20 8.26 2.03
C LEU A 313 1.36 8.83 1.21
N LYS A 314 1.12 9.16 -0.06
CA LYS A 314 2.14 9.77 -0.92
C LYS A 314 2.47 11.16 -0.43
N ILE A 315 3.76 11.39 -0.20
CA ILE A 315 4.31 12.74 -0.09
C ILE A 315 4.37 13.30 -1.51
N GLU A 316 3.70 14.42 -1.75
CA GLU A 316 3.92 15.17 -2.98
C GLU A 316 5.35 15.68 -2.96
N ALA A 317 6.17 15.16 -3.87
CA ALA A 317 7.51 15.67 -4.04
C ALA A 317 7.39 17.08 -4.62
N ASP A 318 7.61 18.10 -3.77
CA ASP A 318 8.08 19.36 -4.31
C ASP A 318 9.36 19.02 -5.07
N ASN A 319 9.41 19.31 -6.38
CA ASN A 319 10.53 19.03 -7.29
C ASN A 319 11.82 19.81 -6.90
N LYS A 320 11.98 20.18 -5.64
CA LYS A 320 13.10 20.89 -5.04
C LYS A 320 13.66 20.11 -3.86
N GLY A 321 14.43 19.06 -4.17
CA GLY A 321 15.71 18.84 -3.51
C GLY A 321 15.75 18.21 -2.11
N ILE A 322 14.70 17.59 -1.59
CA ILE A 322 14.85 16.77 -0.36
C ILE A 322 15.38 15.39 -0.77
N SER A 323 16.68 15.34 -1.01
CA SER A 323 17.43 14.08 -1.07
C SER A 323 17.72 13.65 0.36
N THR A 324 16.99 12.66 0.88
CA THR A 324 17.35 12.00 2.15
C THR A 324 18.52 11.01 1.99
N ALA A 325 19.32 11.11 0.92
CA ALA A 325 20.60 10.44 0.78
C ALA A 325 21.64 11.41 0.19
N GLY A 326 22.81 11.50 0.82
CA GLY A 326 23.87 12.44 0.45
C GLY A 326 24.32 12.33 -1.00
N LYS A 327 24.58 13.49 -1.61
CA LYS A 327 25.55 13.60 -2.70
C LYS A 327 26.93 13.28 -2.11
N GLY A 328 27.43 12.08 -2.40
CA GLY A 328 28.87 11.87 -2.43
C GLY A 328 29.35 12.25 -3.83
N GLU A 329 30.03 13.38 -3.93
CA GLU A 329 31.11 13.55 -4.91
C GLU A 329 32.38 12.88 -4.36
#